data_AF-A0A923U8A5-F1
#
_entry.id   AF-A0A923U8A5-F1
#
_cell.length_a   1.000
_cell.length_b   1.000
_cell.length_c   1.000
_cell.angle_alpha   90.00
_cell.angle_beta   90.00
_cell.angle_gamma   90.00
#
_symmetry.space_group_name_H-M   'P 1'
#
loop_
_entity.id
_entity.type
_entity.pdbx_description
1 polymer ?
#
loop_
_entity_poly.entity_id
_entity_poly.type
_entity_poly.pdbx_seq_one_letter_code
_entity_poly.pdbx_strand_id
1 'polypeptide(L)'
;MPARSGPAVEAYDFRRPTTLAREHSRVLELALETFARQWGTQLTAKVRVISQVTCEQIIMETYDGYASALPATTAMILCTLQGIDARAVIQFPASAALTWVSYMLGSNTAQVVEERKFTQVEQALVRRLFDDALEDLRYSLGSLLVAAISIDT
;
A
#
# COMPACT_ATOMS: atom_id res chain seq x y z
N MET A 1 -29.33 17.10 43.37
CA MET A 1 -28.47 16.06 42.78
C MET A 1 -28.32 16.37 41.30
N PRO A 2 -27.12 16.51 40.72
CA PRO A 2 -27.00 16.66 39.28
C PRO A 2 -27.15 15.30 38.59
N ALA A 3 -27.92 15.27 37.51
CA ALA A 3 -28.15 14.09 36.69
C ALA A 3 -26.85 13.69 35.96
N ARG A 4 -26.47 12.41 36.04
CA ARG A 4 -25.35 11.86 35.27
C ARG A 4 -25.73 11.89 33.79
N SER A 5 -25.00 12.66 32.97
CA SER A 5 -25.04 12.50 31.52
C SER A 5 -24.67 11.05 31.19
N GLY A 6 -25.62 10.32 30.60
CA GLY A 6 -25.36 8.97 30.08
C GLY A 6 -24.31 9.02 28.97
N PRO A 7 -23.61 7.90 28.71
CA PRO A 7 -22.60 7.84 27.65
C PRO A 7 -23.20 8.26 26.32
N ALA A 8 -22.46 9.07 25.56
CA ALA A 8 -22.86 9.52 24.24
C ALA A 8 -23.11 8.30 23.34
N VAL A 9 -24.35 8.17 22.88
CA VAL A 9 -24.75 7.09 21.98
C VAL A 9 -24.28 7.46 20.58
N GLU A 10 -23.26 6.76 20.08
CA GLU A 10 -22.81 6.88 18.70
C GLU A 10 -23.80 6.14 17.77
N ALA A 11 -24.26 6.83 16.72
CA ALA A 11 -25.18 6.24 15.75
C ALA A 11 -24.45 5.16 14.94
N TYR A 12 -24.85 3.89 15.11
CA TYR A 12 -24.28 2.76 14.39
C TYR A 12 -24.85 2.68 12.96
N ASP A 13 -24.00 2.91 11.95
CA ASP A 13 -24.41 2.79 10.55
C ASP A 13 -24.30 1.32 10.09
N PHE A 14 -25.44 0.63 10.02
CA PHE A 14 -25.56 -0.76 9.57
C PHE A 14 -25.14 -0.99 8.10
N ARG A 15 -24.96 0.08 7.30
CA ARG A 15 -24.43 -0.01 5.93
C ARG A 15 -22.91 -0.14 5.89
N ARG A 16 -22.23 0.05 7.03
CA ARG A 16 -20.81 -0.22 7.22
C ARG A 16 -20.64 -1.45 8.12
N PRO A 17 -20.97 -2.65 7.63
CA PRO A 17 -20.77 -3.85 8.42
C PRO A 17 -19.27 -4.01 8.66
N THR A 18 -18.92 -4.40 9.89
CA THR A 18 -17.57 -4.65 10.41
C THR A 18 -16.83 -3.39 10.88
N THR A 19 -16.80 -3.19 12.20
CA THR A 19 -15.64 -2.61 12.87
C THR A 19 -14.59 -3.70 12.94
N LEU A 20 -13.41 -3.49 12.35
CA LEU A 20 -12.25 -4.32 12.61
C LEU A 20 -12.02 -4.24 14.12
N ALA A 21 -11.94 -5.40 14.80
CA ALA A 21 -11.63 -5.39 16.21
C ALA A 21 -10.34 -4.59 16.42
N ARG A 22 -10.32 -3.67 17.40
CA ARG A 22 -9.17 -2.77 17.64
C ARG A 22 -7.85 -3.53 17.85
N GLU A 23 -7.93 -4.79 18.29
CA GLU A 23 -6.76 -5.67 18.40
C GLU A 23 -6.21 -6.06 17.02
N HIS A 24 -7.06 -6.40 16.05
CA HIS A 24 -6.64 -6.76 14.69
C HIS A 24 -6.06 -5.56 13.95
N SER A 25 -6.62 -4.36 14.13
CA SER A 25 -6.04 -3.15 13.55
C SER A 25 -4.64 -2.87 14.09
N ARG A 26 -4.41 -3.07 15.40
CA ARG A 26 -3.10 -2.85 16.02
C ARG A 26 -2.06 -3.84 15.52
N VAL A 27 -2.44 -5.09 15.33
CA VAL A 27 -1.55 -6.13 14.80
C VAL A 27 -1.16 -5.82 13.34
N LEU A 28 -2.11 -5.38 12.51
CA LEU A 28 -1.83 -4.94 11.14
C LEU A 28 -0.93 -3.69 11.10
N GLU A 29 -1.16 -2.73 11.99
CA GLU A 29 -0.35 -1.51 12.09
C GLU A 29 1.12 -1.84 12.37
N LEU A 30 1.39 -2.70 13.35
CA LEU A 30 2.75 -3.12 13.66
C LEU A 30 3.42 -3.86 12.50
N ALA A 31 2.66 -4.70 11.78
CA ALA A 31 3.15 -5.41 10.61
C ALA A 31 3.45 -4.45 9.44
N LEU A 32 2.59 -3.46 9.19
CA LEU A 32 2.79 -2.47 8.14
C LEU A 32 3.89 -1.45 8.47
N GLU A 33 4.09 -1.08 9.73
CA GLU A 33 5.26 -0.30 10.17
C GLU A 33 6.57 -1.07 9.92
N THR A 34 6.57 -2.37 10.18
CA THR A 34 7.71 -3.25 9.92
C THR A 34 8.00 -3.36 8.42
N PHE A 35 6.95 -3.57 7.61
CA PHE A 35 7.04 -3.53 6.15
C PHE A 35 7.62 -2.20 5.66
N ALA A 36 7.08 -1.07 6.12
CA ALA A 36 7.52 0.25 5.70
C ALA A 36 9.02 0.47 5.93
N ARG A 37 9.54 0.05 7.09
CA ARG A 37 10.98 0.14 7.38
C ARG A 37 11.83 -0.72 6.43
N GLN A 38 11.38 -1.95 6.15
CA GLN A 38 12.09 -2.86 5.26
C GLN A 38 12.07 -2.36 3.82
N TRP A 39 10.89 -2.02 3.32
CA TRP A 39 10.71 -1.51 1.98
C TRP A 39 11.44 -0.18 1.77
N GLY A 40 11.47 0.73 2.75
CA GLY A 40 12.27 1.96 2.67
C GLY A 40 13.78 1.71 2.53
N THR A 41 14.30 0.68 3.21
CA THR A 41 15.70 0.25 3.08
C THR A 41 15.96 -0.31 1.67
N GLN A 42 15.07 -1.19 1.19
CA GLN A 42 15.16 -1.77 -0.16
C GLN A 42 15.05 -0.69 -1.25
N LEU A 43 14.08 0.21 -1.13
CA LEU A 43 13.85 1.30 -2.06
C LEU A 43 15.09 2.19 -2.15
N THR A 44 15.70 2.52 -1.02
CA THR A 44 16.97 3.27 -0.98
C THR A 44 18.07 2.54 -1.75
N ALA A 45 18.22 1.23 -1.56
CA ALA A 45 19.23 0.42 -2.24
C ALA A 45 18.98 0.33 -3.76
N LYS A 46 17.72 0.19 -4.19
CA LYS A 46 17.35 0.05 -5.60
C LYS A 46 17.44 1.36 -6.37
N VAL A 47 16.88 2.42 -5.80
CA VAL A 47 16.78 3.76 -6.41
C VAL A 47 18.06 4.57 -6.20
N ARG A 48 18.92 4.20 -5.22
CA ARG A 48 20.17 4.91 -4.88
C ARG A 48 19.95 6.34 -4.40
N VAL A 49 18.77 6.59 -3.82
CA VAL A 49 18.38 7.85 -3.18
C VAL A 49 17.82 7.51 -1.82
N ILE A 50 18.20 8.27 -0.78
CA ILE A 50 17.68 8.08 0.58
C ILE A 50 16.16 8.17 0.54
N SER A 51 15.50 7.06 0.86
CA SER A 51 14.05 6.90 0.79
C SER A 51 13.53 6.50 2.16
N GLN A 52 12.50 7.21 2.62
CA GLN A 52 11.81 6.92 3.87
C GLN A 52 10.36 6.53 3.56
N VAL A 53 9.90 5.45 4.19
CA VAL A 53 8.52 4.99 4.08
C VAL A 53 7.96 4.84 5.49
N THR A 54 6.72 5.30 5.69
CA THR A 54 6.01 5.24 6.98
C THR A 54 4.59 4.76 6.76
N CYS A 55 4.05 3.98 7.70
CA CYS A 55 2.63 3.65 7.74
C CYS A 55 1.89 4.80 8.45
N GLU A 56 1.05 5.54 7.72
CA GLU A 56 0.34 6.69 8.30
C GLU A 56 -0.94 6.29 9.04
N GLN A 57 -1.75 5.42 8.42
CA GLN A 57 -3.02 4.97 8.98
C GLN A 57 -3.48 3.67 8.35
N ILE A 58 -4.34 2.96 9.08
CA ILE A 58 -5.12 1.83 8.58
C ILE A 58 -6.58 2.20 8.70
N ILE A 59 -7.27 2.22 7.57
CA ILE A 59 -8.70 2.51 7.50
C ILE A 59 -9.42 1.36 6.80
N MET A 60 -10.69 1.18 7.15
CA MET A 60 -11.59 0.33 6.39
C MET A 60 -12.54 1.20 5.59
N GLU A 61 -12.57 0.96 4.29
CA GLU A 61 -13.40 1.69 3.35
C GLU A 61 -14.11 0.71 2.42
N THR A 62 -15.33 1.06 2.00
CA THR A 62 -16.03 0.33 0.94
C THR A 62 -15.28 0.45 -0.38
N TYR A 63 -15.32 -0.58 -1.21
CA TYR A 63 -14.70 -0.55 -2.54
C TYR A 63 -15.16 0.65 -3.38
N ASP A 64 -16.46 0.98 -3.38
CA ASP A 64 -16.99 2.12 -4.14
C ASP A 64 -16.44 3.47 -3.64
N GLY A 65 -16.22 3.59 -2.33
CA GLY A 65 -15.58 4.75 -1.71
C GLY A 65 -14.14 4.91 -2.20
N TYR A 66 -13.36 3.83 -2.09
CA TYR A 66 -11.99 3.77 -2.60
C TYR A 66 -11.91 4.09 -4.09
N ALA A 67 -12.73 3.43 -4.92
CA ALA A 67 -12.74 3.62 -6.37
C ALA A 67 -13.13 5.04 -6.78
N SER A 68 -14.06 5.67 -6.06
CA SER A 68 -14.48 7.06 -6.30
C SER A 68 -13.43 8.08 -5.82
N ALA A 69 -12.58 7.72 -4.87
CA ALA A 69 -11.50 8.57 -4.36
C ALA A 69 -10.23 8.54 -5.22
N LEU A 70 -10.16 7.66 -6.22
CA LEU A 70 -8.99 7.52 -7.08
C LEU A 70 -8.74 8.80 -7.91
N PRO A 71 -7.47 9.25 -8.04
CA PRO A 71 -7.11 10.29 -8.99
C PRO A 71 -7.46 9.88 -10.42
N ALA A 72 -7.62 10.87 -11.31
CA ALA A 72 -7.92 10.64 -12.72
C ALA A 72 -6.88 9.75 -13.44
N THR A 73 -5.62 9.83 -13.01
CA THR A 73 -4.52 8.98 -13.47
C THR A 73 -3.80 8.43 -12.23
N THR A 74 -3.65 7.10 -12.17
CA THR A 74 -2.87 6.45 -11.11
C THR A 74 -2.26 5.17 -11.66
N ALA A 75 -1.13 4.77 -11.10
CA ALA A 75 -0.58 3.45 -11.32
C ALA A 75 -1.12 2.48 -10.26
N MET A 76 -1.36 1.24 -10.67
CA MET A 76 -1.90 0.19 -9.81
C MET A 76 -1.19 -1.11 -10.14
N ILE A 77 -0.87 -1.87 -9.10
CA ILE A 77 -0.38 -3.24 -9.22
C ILE A 77 -1.45 -4.13 -8.61
N LEU A 78 -1.99 -5.03 -9.42
CA LEU A 78 -2.87 -6.09 -8.95
C LEU A 78 -2.02 -7.24 -8.43
N CYS A 79 -2.39 -7.73 -7.27
CA CYS A 79 -1.75 -8.88 -6.63
C CYS A 79 -2.79 -9.97 -6.40
N THR A 80 -2.42 -11.20 -6.71
CA THR A 80 -3.21 -12.40 -6.46
C THR A 80 -2.72 -13.11 -5.21
N LEU A 81 -3.63 -13.69 -4.43
CA LEU A 81 -3.30 -14.53 -3.29
C LEU A 81 -3.61 -15.99 -3.64
N GLN A 82 -2.64 -16.88 -3.43
CA GLN A 82 -2.81 -18.29 -3.75
C GLN A 82 -3.96 -18.91 -2.95
N GLY A 83 -4.95 -19.46 -3.66
CA GLY A 83 -6.10 -20.14 -3.05
C GLY A 83 -7.18 -19.20 -2.52
N ILE A 84 -7.09 -17.90 -2.78
CA ILE A 84 -8.09 -16.90 -2.39
C ILE A 84 -8.52 -16.15 -3.66
N ASP A 85 -9.83 -16.07 -3.91
CA ASP A 85 -10.38 -15.38 -5.09
C ASP A 85 -10.32 -13.84 -4.98
N ALA A 86 -9.94 -13.33 -3.80
CA ALA A 86 -9.73 -11.92 -3.56
C ALA A 86 -8.40 -11.44 -4.17
N ARG A 87 -8.40 -10.20 -4.66
CA ARG A 87 -7.21 -9.51 -5.15
C ARG A 87 -6.80 -8.42 -4.18
N ALA A 88 -5.49 -8.23 -4.04
CA ALA A 88 -4.92 -7.07 -3.38
C ALA A 88 -4.48 -6.05 -4.45
N VAL A 89 -4.46 -4.78 -4.06
CA VAL A 89 -4.06 -3.68 -4.95
C VAL A 89 -3.05 -2.81 -4.23
N ILE A 90 -1.97 -2.48 -4.92
CA ILE A 90 -1.02 -1.44 -4.50
C ILE A 90 -1.15 -0.27 -5.47
N GLN A 91 -1.50 0.90 -4.94
CA GLN A 91 -1.72 2.11 -5.74
C GLN A 91 -0.62 3.14 -5.44
N PHE A 92 -0.14 3.82 -6.48
CA PHE A 92 0.81 4.94 -6.36
C PHE A 92 0.68 5.90 -7.56
N PRO A 93 1.11 7.16 -7.42
CA PRO A 93 1.20 8.09 -8.55
C PRO A 93 2.15 7.57 -9.63
N ALA A 94 1.78 7.70 -10.90
CA ALA A 94 2.63 7.23 -12.01
C ALA A 94 3.97 8.01 -12.07
N SER A 95 3.92 9.30 -11.73
CA SER A 95 5.07 10.18 -11.59
C SER A 95 6.11 9.66 -10.59
N ALA A 96 5.67 9.13 -9.44
CA ALA A 96 6.56 8.57 -8.42
C ALA A 96 7.32 7.34 -8.93
N ALA A 97 6.62 6.42 -9.60
CA ALA A 97 7.25 5.24 -10.19
C ALA A 97 8.20 5.57 -11.34
N LEU A 98 7.84 6.52 -12.21
CA LEU A 98 8.77 6.98 -13.26
C LEU A 98 10.01 7.66 -12.67
N THR A 99 9.86 8.36 -11.54
CA THR A 99 10.98 8.94 -10.80
C THR A 99 11.90 7.84 -10.24
N TRP A 100 11.33 6.79 -9.62
CA TRP A 100 12.11 5.63 -9.16
C TRP A 100 12.87 4.97 -10.31
N VAL A 101 12.21 4.76 -11.45
CA VAL A 101 12.84 4.19 -12.65
C VAL A 101 13.98 5.07 -13.16
N SER A 102 13.78 6.38 -13.24
CA SER A 102 14.81 7.32 -13.70
C SER A 102 16.07 7.23 -12.85
N TYR A 103 15.92 7.16 -11.53
CA TYR A 103 17.03 6.97 -10.61
C TYR A 103 17.68 5.58 -10.71
N MET A 104 16.90 4.50 -10.87
CA MET A 104 17.42 3.16 -11.15
C MET A 104 18.28 3.11 -12.42
N LEU A 105 17.95 3.94 -13.41
CA LEU A 105 18.69 4.08 -14.67
C LEU A 105 19.86 5.08 -14.59
N GLY A 106 20.12 5.67 -13.42
CA GLY A 106 21.27 6.53 -13.17
C GLY A 106 21.03 8.02 -13.37
N SER A 107 19.78 8.48 -13.43
CA SER A 107 19.49 9.91 -13.36
C SER A 107 20.00 10.50 -12.05
N ASN A 108 20.56 11.72 -12.12
CA ASN A 108 21.08 12.43 -10.95
C ASN A 108 20.25 13.67 -10.59
N THR A 109 19.12 13.89 -11.25
CA THR A 109 18.25 15.05 -11.02
C THR A 109 16.83 14.60 -10.75
N ALA A 110 16.23 15.16 -9.69
CA ALA A 110 14.79 15.10 -9.48
C ALA A 110 14.12 15.92 -10.59
N GLN A 111 13.78 15.26 -11.69
CA GLN A 111 12.95 15.88 -12.72
C GLN A 111 11.49 15.71 -12.32
N VAL A 112 10.70 16.77 -12.50
CA VAL A 112 9.25 16.65 -12.44
C VAL A 112 8.84 15.77 -13.60
N VAL A 113 8.39 14.56 -13.30
CA VAL A 113 7.95 13.62 -14.33
C VAL A 113 6.46 13.78 -14.56
N GLU A 114 6.09 14.12 -15.80
CA GLU A 114 4.69 14.13 -16.20
C GLU A 114 4.07 12.72 -16.07
N GLU A 115 2.83 12.66 -15.60
CA GLU A 115 2.13 11.39 -15.49
C GLU A 115 1.77 10.85 -16.87
N ARG A 116 2.42 9.75 -17.23
CA ARG A 116 2.21 9.04 -18.48
C ARG A 116 2.19 7.53 -18.27
N LYS A 117 1.76 6.80 -19.30
CA LYS A 117 1.88 5.35 -19.33
C LYS A 117 3.35 4.92 -19.30
N PHE A 118 3.62 3.85 -18.58
CA PHE A 118 4.92 3.21 -18.54
C PHE A 118 5.24 2.51 -19.87
N THR A 119 6.49 2.61 -20.31
CA THR A 119 7.05 1.75 -21.36
C THR A 119 7.22 0.32 -20.84
N GLN A 120 7.39 -0.67 -21.73
CA GLN A 120 7.61 -2.06 -21.31
C GLN A 120 8.82 -2.23 -20.37
N VAL A 121 9.89 -1.47 -20.63
CA VAL A 121 11.10 -1.51 -19.79
C VAL A 121 10.82 -0.92 -18.41
N GLU A 122 10.09 0.20 -18.35
CA GLU A 122 9.68 0.81 -17.08
C GLU A 122 8.75 -0.10 -16.29
N GLN A 123 7.78 -0.74 -16.95
CA GLN A 123 6.90 -1.73 -16.31
C GLN A 123 7.70 -2.88 -15.71
N ALA A 124 8.69 -3.42 -16.43
CA ALA A 124 9.53 -4.50 -15.93
C ALA A 124 10.37 -4.09 -14.71
N LEU A 125 10.88 -2.85 -14.69
CA LEU A 125 11.64 -2.32 -13.55
C LEU A 125 10.76 -2.08 -12.33
N VAL A 126 9.58 -1.47 -12.53
CA VAL A 126 8.60 -1.27 -11.46
C VAL A 126 8.12 -2.62 -10.92
N ARG A 127 7.82 -3.59 -11.78
CA ARG A 127 7.43 -4.94 -11.37
C ARG A 127 8.47 -5.57 -10.45
N ARG A 128 9.74 -5.56 -10.85
CA ARG A 128 10.84 -6.10 -10.04
C ARG A 128 10.96 -5.42 -8.68
N LEU A 129 10.78 -4.10 -8.62
CA LEU A 129 10.79 -3.36 -7.36
C LEU A 129 9.66 -3.82 -6.42
N PHE A 130 8.48 -4.12 -6.98
CA PHE A 130 7.34 -4.57 -6.20
C PHE A 130 7.33 -6.07 -5.90
N ASP A 131 7.98 -6.91 -6.71
CA ASP A 131 8.21 -8.31 -6.36
C ASP A 131 9.00 -8.39 -5.05
N ASP A 132 10.09 -7.61 -4.91
CA ASP A 132 10.86 -7.51 -3.66
C ASP A 132 10.01 -6.94 -2.51
N ALA A 133 9.18 -5.93 -2.79
CA ALA A 133 8.28 -5.35 -1.79
C ALA A 133 7.23 -6.37 -1.29
N LEU A 134 6.73 -7.24 -2.17
CA LEU A 134 5.79 -8.29 -1.77
C LEU A 134 6.45 -9.36 -0.88
N GLU A 135 7.74 -9.61 -1.05
CA GLU A 135 8.49 -10.47 -0.13
C GLU A 135 8.63 -9.85 1.26
N ASP A 136 8.96 -8.56 1.34
CA ASP A 136 9.00 -7.81 2.60
C ASP A 136 7.62 -7.78 3.27
N LEU A 137 6.55 -7.58 2.49
CA LEU A 137 5.17 -7.58 2.98
C LEU A 137 4.77 -8.94 3.55
N ARG A 138 5.12 -10.04 2.86
CA ARG A 138 4.87 -11.40 3.35
C ARG A 138 5.64 -11.67 4.64
N TYR A 139 6.90 -11.23 4.70
CA TYR A 139 7.72 -11.37 5.90
C TYR A 139 7.11 -10.62 7.08
N SER A 140 6.70 -9.36 6.88
CA SER A 140 6.19 -8.50 7.95
C SER A 140 4.81 -8.94 8.46
N LEU A 141 3.94 -9.43 7.57
CA LEU A 141 2.64 -9.97 7.92
C LEU A 141 2.73 -11.36 8.56
N GLY A 142 3.81 -12.11 8.31
CA GLY A 142 4.09 -13.38 8.98
C GLY A 142 2.90 -14.34 8.94
N SER A 143 2.36 -14.68 10.11
CA SER A 143 1.21 -15.60 10.23
C SER A 143 -0.13 -15.01 9.76
N LEU A 144 -0.23 -13.70 9.54
CA LEU A 144 -1.43 -13.04 9.02
C LEU A 144 -1.61 -13.29 7.51
N LEU A 145 -0.50 -13.47 6.78
CA LEU A 145 -0.52 -13.72 5.34
C LEU A 145 0.12 -15.08 5.03
N VAL A 146 -0.66 -16.14 5.23
CA VAL A 146 -0.25 -17.52 4.96
C VAL A 146 -0.23 -17.83 3.46
N ALA A 147 -1.14 -17.23 2.69
CA ALA A 147 -1.21 -17.40 1.25
C ALA A 147 -0.04 -16.68 0.56
N ALA A 148 0.57 -17.34 -0.43
CA ALA A 148 1.57 -16.68 -1.27
C ALA A 148 0.91 -15.54 -2.06
N ILE A 149 1.49 -14.34 -1.96
CA ILE A 149 1.09 -13.16 -2.72
C ILE A 149 2.04 -12.99 -3.92
N SER A 150 1.49 -12.70 -5.09
CA SER A 150 2.24 -12.45 -6.32
C SER A 150 1.59 -11.39 -7.16
N ILE A 151 2.36 -10.68 -7.99
CA ILE A 151 1.82 -9.74 -8.97
C ILE A 151 1.05 -10.51 -10.04
N ASP A 152 -0.19 -10.09 -10.29
CA ASP A 152 -1.07 -10.62 -11.35
C ASP A 152 -0.41 -10.35 -12.72
N THR A 153 -0.31 -11.39 -13.56
CA THR A 153 0.43 -11.34 -14.83
C THR A 153 -0.47 -11.02 -16.01
#